data_AF-A0A935FSK2-F1
#
_entry.id   AF-A0A935FSK2-F1
#
_cell.length_a   1.000
_cell.length_b   1.000
_cell.length_c   1.000
_cell.angle_alpha   90.00
_cell.angle_beta   90.00
_cell.angle_gamma   90.00
#
_symmetry.space_group_name_H-M   'P 1'
#
loop_
_entity.id
_entity.type
_entity.pdbx_description
1 polymer ?
#
loop_
_entity_poly.entity_id
_entity_poly.type
_entity_poly.pdbx_seq_one_letter_code
_entity_poly.pdbx_strand_id
1 'polypeptide(L)' 'MEYTIVSGATDLELIKRVTELFETGWETEGGVTIAPDGRFYQAMIRFDDEGEEYTAGQEL' A
#
# COMPACT_ATOMS: atom_id res chain seq x y z
N MET A 1 0.06 -7.99 12.00
CA MET A 1 -0.03 -7.73 10.55
C MET A 1 -1.42 -7.23 10.26
N GLU A 2 -1.51 -6.04 9.67
CA GLU A 2 -2.77 -5.39 9.27
C GLU A 2 -2.79 -5.16 7.76
N TYR A 3 -3.97 -5.24 7.15
CA TYR A 3 -4.16 -5.07 5.71
C TYR A 3 -5.30 -4.08 5.46
N THR A 4 -5.16 -3.21 4.46
CA THR A 4 -6.21 -2.30 4.04
C THR A 4 -6.18 -2.05 2.53
N ILE A 5 -7.33 -1.63 1.99
CA ILE A 5 -7.46 -1.15 0.62
C ILE A 5 -7.69 0.35 0.66
N VAL A 6 -6.78 1.10 0.06
CA VAL A 6 -6.92 2.54 -0.16
C VAL A 6 -7.55 2.74 -1.52
N SER A 7 -8.48 3.69 -1.61
CA SER A 7 -9.05 4.10 -2.90
C SER A 7 -9.01 5.61 -3.10
N GLY A 8 -8.99 6.04 -4.36
CA GLY A 8 -9.04 7.44 -4.77
C GLY A 8 -9.77 7.59 -6.11
N ALA A 9 -10.56 8.65 -6.28
CA ALA A 9 -11.27 8.93 -7.53
C ALA A 9 -10.32 9.43 -8.64
N THR A 10 -9.14 9.93 -8.26
CA THR A 10 -8.04 10.26 -9.16
C THR A 10 -6.76 9.59 -8.69
N ASP A 11 -5.77 9.52 -9.58
CA ASP A 11 -4.41 9.11 -9.28
C ASP A 11 -3.79 9.99 -8.18
N LEU A 12 -3.95 11.32 -8.27
CA LEU A 12 -3.46 12.26 -7.26
C LEU A 12 -4.10 12.04 -5.88
N GLU A 13 -5.39 11.72 -5.83
CA GLU A 13 -6.07 11.42 -4.56
C GLU A 13 -5.54 10.11 -3.96
N LEU A 14 -5.36 9.08 -4.79
CA LEU A 14 -4.78 7.82 -4.34
C LEU A 14 -3.36 8.02 -3.80
N ILE A 15 -2.51 8.71 -4.57
CA ILE A 15 -1.12 9.01 -4.17
C ILE A 15 -1.09 9.70 -2.82
N LYS A 16 -1.90 10.76 -2.62
CA LYS A 16 -1.97 11.48 -1.36
C LYS A 16 -2.27 10.54 -0.17
N ARG A 17 -3.31 9.71 -0.30
CA ARG A 17 -3.73 8.80 0.78
C ARG A 17 -2.70 7.69 1.06
N VAL A 18 -2.06 7.17 0.02
CA VAL A 18 -0.98 6.19 0.15
C VAL A 18 0.23 6.81 0.86
N THR A 19 0.62 8.04 0.49
CA THR A 19 1.69 8.79 1.17
C THR A 19 1.39 9.04 2.65
N GLU A 20 0.16 9.43 3.00
CA GLU A 20 -0.27 9.60 4.40
C GLU A 20 -0.13 8.29 5.19
N LEU A 21 -0.39 7.12 4.58
CA LEU A 21 -0.21 5.83 5.24
C LEU A 21 1.26 5.41 5.35
N PHE A 22 2.10 5.72 4.37
CA PHE A 22 3.55 5.50 4.46
C PHE A 22 4.15 6.19 5.69
N GLU A 23 3.72 7.42 5.98
CA GLU A 23 4.17 8.18 7.16
C GLU A 23 3.78 7.52 8.50
N THR A 24 2.87 6.54 8.48
CA THR A 24 2.39 5.80 9.65
C THR A 24 2.83 4.33 9.68
N GLY A 25 3.80 3.97 8.83
CA GLY A 25 4.43 2.65 8.80
C GLY A 25 3.68 1.60 7.97
N TRP A 26 2.78 2.02 7.07
CA TRP A 26 2.21 1.12 6.08
C TRP A 26 3.09 1.06 4.82
N GLU A 27 3.06 -0.08 4.15
CA GLU A 27 3.75 -0.32 2.90
C GLU A 27 2.76 -0.76 1.81
N THR A 28 3.12 -0.57 0.54
CA THR A 28 2.32 -1.06 -0.59
C THR A 28 2.52 -2.56 -0.77
N GLU A 29 1.41 -3.29 -0.87
CA GLU A 29 1.41 -4.71 -1.22
C GLU A 29 0.90 -4.87 -2.66
N GLY A 30 1.73 -5.39 -3.56
CA GLY A 30 1.36 -5.60 -4.96
C GLY A 30 1.20 -4.30 -5.77
N GLY A 31 0.23 -4.28 -6.70
CA GLY A 31 0.03 -3.19 -7.67
C GLY A 31 -1.30 -2.46 -7.57
N VAL A 32 -1.42 -1.36 -8.34
CA VAL A 32 -2.65 -0.55 -8.44
C VAL A 32 -3.63 -1.18 -9.43
N THR A 33 -4.92 -1.17 -9.07
CA THR A 33 -6.02 -1.52 -9.99
C THR A 33 -6.95 -0.33 -10.20
N ILE A 34 -7.50 -0.22 -11.40
CA ILE A 34 -8.52 0.77 -11.77
C ILE A 34 -9.83 0.03 -12.00
N ALA A 35 -10.89 0.42 -11.29
CA ALA A 35 -12.22 -0.14 -11.48
C ALA A 35 -12.93 0.48 -12.70
N PRO A 36 -14.02 -0.15 -13.20
CA PRO A 36 -14.78 0.38 -14.35
C PRO A 36 -15.37 1.78 -14.14
N ASP A 37 -15.53 2.22 -12.89
CA ASP A 37 -15.97 3.57 -12.52
C ASP A 37 -14.84 4.60 -12.54
N GLY A 38 -13.62 4.19 -12.90
CA GLY A 38 -12.42 5.03 -12.95
C GLY A 38 -11.72 5.21 -11.60
N ARG A 39 -12.21 4.59 -10.53
CA ARG A 39 -11.59 4.68 -9.20
C ARG A 39 -10.34 3.81 -9.11
N PHE A 40 -9.30 4.35 -8.49
CA PHE A 40 -8.02 3.67 -8.26
C PHE A 40 -8.02 2.99 -6.90
N TYR A 41 -7.34 1.85 -6.81
CA TYR A 41 -7.20 1.04 -5.60
C TYR A 41 -5.75 0.59 -5.40
N GLN A 42 -5.25 0.70 -4.18
CA GLN A 42 -3.95 0.19 -3.75
C GLN A 42 -4.14 -0.64 -2.48
N ALA A 43 -3.58 -1.84 -2.46
CA ALA A 43 -3.48 -2.63 -1.25
C ALA A 43 -2.29 -2.16 -0.41
N MET A 44 -2.51 -2.02 0.91
CA MET A 44 -1.49 -1.61 1.86
C MET A 44 -1.41 -2.63 3.00
N ILE A 45 -0.21 -2.86 3.52
CA ILE A 45 0.06 -3.75 4.63
C ILE A 45 0.89 -3.02 5.69
N ARG A 46 0.64 -3.30 6.97
CA ARG A 46 1.49 -2.85 8.08
C ARG A 46 1.87 -4.06 8.92
N PHE A 47 3.16 -4.21 9.18
CA PHE A 47 3.67 -5.22 10.09
C PHE A 47 3.67 -4.66 11.51
N ASP A 48 3.17 -5.44 12.47
CA ASP A 48 3.38 -5.10 13.88
C ASP A 48 4.85 -5.42 14.17
N ASP A 49 5.58 -4.46 14.74
CA ASP A 49 7.04 -4.45 14.89
C ASP A 49 7.53 -5.48 15.95
N GLU A 50 7.19 -6.75 15.77
CA GLU A 50 7.71 -7.91 16.52
C GLU A 50 8.33 -8.98 15.59
N GLY A 51 8.42 -8.75 14.28
CA GLY A 51 8.91 -9.73 13.31
C GLY A 51 9.93 -9.13 12.36
N GLU A 52 11.18 -9.48 12.59
CA GLU A 52 12.39 -9.28 11.77
C GLU A 52 12.21 -8.68 10.37
N GLU A 53 12.97 -7.62 10.12
CA GLU A 53 13.26 -7.02 8.82
C GLU A 53 13.75 -8.09 7.81
N TYR A 54 12.82 -8.75 7.12
CA TYR A 54 13.16 -9.57 5.96
C TYR A 54 13.46 -8.64 4.79
N THR A 55 14.75 -8.36 4.61
CA THR A 55 15.28 -7.72 3.41
C THR A 55 14.92 -8.58 2.19
N ALA A 56 13.86 -8.20 1.47
CA ALA A 56 13.51 -8.79 0.20
C ALA A 56 14.58 -8.41 -0.83
N GLY A 57 15.63 -9.24 -0.96
CA GLY A 57 16.75 -8.91 -1.85
C GLY A 57 17.90 -9.89 -1.96
N GLN A 58 17.77 -11.15 -1.53
CA GLN A 58 18.71 -12.19 -1.96
C GLN A 58 18.08 -13.03 -3.06
N GLU A 59 18.34 -12.62 -4.30
CA GLU A 59 18.23 -13.47 -5.48
C GLU A 59 19.18 -14.69 -5.32
N LEU A 60 18.66 -15.87 -5.67
CA LEU A 60 19.35 -17.18 -5.64
C LEU A 60 20.53 -17.28 -6.61
#